data_AF-A0A425CYI4-F1
#
_entry.id   AF-A0A425CYI4-F1
#
_cell.length_a   1.000
_cell.length_b   1.000
_cell.length_c   1.000
_cell.angle_alpha   90.00
_cell.angle_beta   90.00
_cell.angle_gamma   90.00
#
_symmetry.space_group_name_H-M   'P 1'
#
loop_
_entity.id
_entity.type
_entity.pdbx_description
1 polymer ?
#
loop_
_entity_poly.entity_id
_entity_poly.type
_entity_poly.pdbx_seq_one_letter_code
_entity_poly.pdbx_strand_id
1 'polypeptide(L)'
;MVRFPGPNPYEPRIFPFFTPYEVMYRELKSENEQLFRRNGVLAMLERDIITKKAPQKWQGNSMDELAKLDVVLCFEDRIFDIVMEDLQLRKPKDFRPIHVICLDIKDTPKDAKIGGSLALDLCKLINDLPDLEDGIPQAIDTFETQKQLKLLYAPLYI
;
A
#
# COMPACT_ATOMS: atom_id res chain seq x y z
N MET A 1 -4.82 -3.52 -12.83
CA MET A 1 -5.80 -4.57 -12.51
C MET A 1 -5.53 -5.05 -11.09
N VAL A 2 -6.53 -5.59 -10.42
CA VAL A 2 -6.43 -6.28 -9.13
C VAL A 2 -6.41 -7.78 -9.39
N ARG A 3 -5.54 -8.53 -8.72
CA ARG A 3 -5.32 -9.96 -8.94
C ARG A 3 -5.57 -10.73 -7.65
N PHE A 4 -6.35 -11.80 -7.72
CA PHE A 4 -6.53 -12.77 -6.64
C PHE A 4 -6.01 -14.15 -7.05
N PRO A 5 -5.49 -14.95 -6.10
CA PRO A 5 -5.11 -16.33 -6.37
C PRO A 5 -6.34 -17.17 -6.76
N GLY A 6 -6.25 -17.86 -7.90
CA GLY A 6 -7.27 -18.81 -8.34
C GLY A 6 -6.90 -20.26 -8.01
N PRO A 7 -7.44 -21.24 -8.76
CA PRO A 7 -7.17 -22.66 -8.53
C PRO A 7 -5.69 -23.05 -8.64
N ASN A 8 -4.94 -22.37 -9.48
CA ASN A 8 -3.49 -22.56 -9.66
C ASN A 8 -2.81 -21.23 -10.04
N PRO A 9 -1.45 -21.17 -10.05
CA PRO A 9 -0.72 -19.93 -10.32
C PRO A 9 -0.98 -19.29 -11.70
N TYR A 10 -1.40 -20.09 -12.68
CA TYR A 10 -1.63 -19.66 -14.07
C TYR A 10 -3.06 -19.17 -14.32
N GLU A 11 -3.98 -19.43 -13.40
CA GLU A 11 -5.39 -19.04 -13.51
C GLU A 11 -5.80 -18.07 -12.41
N PRO A 12 -5.19 -16.86 -12.31
CA PRO A 12 -5.63 -15.86 -11.37
C PRO A 12 -7.00 -15.29 -11.74
N ARG A 13 -7.70 -14.73 -10.75
CA ARG A 13 -8.89 -13.91 -11.00
C ARG A 13 -8.50 -12.44 -11.01
N ILE A 14 -8.83 -11.77 -12.11
CA ILE A 14 -8.35 -10.43 -12.41
C ILE A 14 -9.56 -9.51 -12.57
N PHE A 15 -9.56 -8.40 -11.84
CA PHE A 15 -10.59 -7.39 -11.90
C PHE A 15 -10.00 -6.02 -12.29
N PRO A 16 -10.73 -5.18 -13.02
CA PRO A 16 -10.36 -3.77 -13.17
C PRO A 16 -10.31 -3.07 -11.81
N PHE A 17 -9.41 -2.08 -11.68
CA PHE A 17 -9.50 -1.13 -10.56
C PHE A 17 -10.88 -0.46 -10.57
N PHE A 18 -11.32 0.02 -9.40
CA PHE A 18 -12.64 0.61 -9.17
C PHE A 18 -13.83 -0.37 -9.24
N THR A 19 -13.62 -1.65 -9.55
CA THR A 19 -14.64 -2.68 -9.35
C THR A 19 -14.94 -2.80 -7.84
N PRO A 20 -16.21 -2.67 -7.38
CA PRO A 20 -16.50 -2.75 -5.96
C PRO A 20 -16.12 -4.11 -5.35
N TYR A 21 -15.58 -4.12 -4.13
CA TYR A 21 -15.20 -5.37 -3.46
C TYR A 21 -16.39 -6.32 -3.27
N GLU A 22 -17.59 -5.78 -3.08
CA GLU A 22 -18.81 -6.57 -3.00
C GLU A 22 -19.13 -7.32 -4.30
N VAL A 23 -18.85 -6.72 -5.46
CA VAL A 23 -19.01 -7.38 -6.76
C VAL A 23 -18.02 -8.51 -6.90
N MET A 24 -16.73 -8.26 -6.60
CA MET A 24 -15.68 -9.29 -6.59
C MET A 24 -16.05 -10.45 -5.67
N TYR A 25 -16.54 -10.14 -4.46
CA TYR A 25 -16.95 -11.15 -3.47
C TYR A 25 -18.08 -12.05 -4.00
N ARG A 26 -19.15 -11.45 -4.54
CA ARG A 26 -20.29 -12.22 -5.07
C ARG A 26 -19.87 -13.11 -6.22
N GLU A 27 -19.05 -12.60 -7.15
CA GLU A 27 -18.57 -13.36 -8.29
C GLU A 27 -17.71 -14.55 -7.86
N LEU A 28 -16.67 -14.34 -7.04
CA LEU A 28 -15.79 -15.41 -6.57
C LEU A 28 -16.53 -16.42 -5.69
N LYS A 29 -17.46 -15.98 -4.85
CA LYS A 29 -18.30 -16.86 -4.04
C LYS A 29 -19.17 -17.76 -4.92
N SER A 30 -19.79 -17.19 -5.96
CA SER A 30 -20.60 -17.95 -6.91
C SER A 30 -19.79 -18.94 -7.75
N GLU A 31 -18.54 -18.59 -8.06
CA GLU A 31 -17.64 -19.44 -8.83
C GLU A 31 -17.18 -20.66 -8.02
N ASN A 32 -16.61 -20.45 -6.83
CA ASN A 32 -16.14 -21.54 -5.96
C ASN A 32 -15.91 -21.07 -4.52
N GLU A 33 -16.98 -20.98 -3.72
CA GLU A 33 -16.88 -20.55 -2.33
C GLU A 33 -15.85 -21.34 -1.51
N GLN A 34 -15.79 -22.67 -1.66
CA GLN A 34 -14.88 -23.51 -0.87
C GLN A 34 -13.41 -23.16 -1.13
N LEU A 35 -13.02 -22.97 -2.40
CA LEU A 35 -11.68 -22.57 -2.80
C LEU A 35 -11.30 -21.21 -2.21
N PHE A 36 -12.15 -20.20 -2.40
CA PHE A 36 -11.84 -18.82 -2.02
C PHE A 36 -12.01 -18.56 -0.51
N ARG A 37 -12.73 -19.41 0.21
CA ARG A 37 -12.65 -19.51 1.68
C ARG A 37 -11.30 -20.09 2.11
N ARG A 38 -10.89 -21.21 1.51
CA ARG A 38 -9.66 -21.93 1.88
C ARG A 38 -8.40 -21.11 1.66
N ASN A 39 -8.31 -20.35 0.57
CA ASN A 39 -7.16 -19.48 0.30
C ASN A 39 -7.26 -18.08 0.95
N GLY A 40 -8.35 -17.80 1.68
CA GLY A 40 -8.54 -16.57 2.44
C GLY A 40 -9.04 -15.35 1.64
N VAL A 41 -9.25 -15.47 0.33
CA VAL A 41 -9.69 -14.33 -0.52
C VAL A 41 -11.05 -13.79 -0.09
N LEU A 42 -12.03 -14.65 0.20
CA LEU A 42 -13.36 -14.18 0.63
C LEU A 42 -13.31 -13.47 1.99
N ALA A 43 -12.48 -13.95 2.92
CA ALA A 43 -12.30 -13.29 4.21
C ALA A 43 -11.61 -11.93 4.07
N MET A 44 -10.64 -11.82 3.15
CA MET A 44 -10.00 -10.55 2.80
C MET A 44 -11.01 -9.56 2.21
N LEU A 45 -11.85 -10.00 1.26
CA LEU A 45 -12.87 -9.17 0.65
C LEU A 45 -13.93 -8.70 1.66
N GLU A 46 -14.36 -9.56 2.58
CA GLU A 46 -15.28 -9.19 3.66
C GLU A 46 -14.73 -8.05 4.52
N ARG A 47 -13.43 -8.09 4.86
CA ARG A 47 -12.74 -6.99 5.56
C ARG A 47 -12.69 -5.72 4.70
N ASP A 48 -12.34 -5.86 3.42
CA ASP A 48 -12.13 -4.73 2.52
C ASP A 48 -13.43 -3.97 2.22
N ILE A 49 -14.56 -4.68 2.09
CA ILE A 49 -15.92 -4.10 1.92
C ILE A 49 -16.25 -3.12 3.05
N ILE A 50 -15.88 -3.44 4.29
CA ILE A 50 -16.13 -2.59 5.45
C ILE A 50 -15.19 -1.37 5.45
N THR A 51 -14.00 -1.51 4.86
CA THR A 51 -12.98 -0.46 4.83
C THR A 51 -13.25 0.59 3.76
N LYS A 52 -13.55 0.18 2.52
CA LYS A 52 -13.87 1.09 1.40
C LYS A 52 -14.61 0.39 0.27
N LYS A 53 -15.21 1.16 -0.64
CA LYS A 53 -16.04 0.62 -1.75
C LYS A 53 -15.26 -0.24 -2.74
N ALA A 54 -14.09 0.21 -3.19
CA ALA A 54 -13.34 -0.39 -4.28
C ALA A 54 -11.84 -0.11 -4.17
N PRO A 55 -10.97 -0.97 -4.75
CA PRO A 55 -9.55 -0.70 -4.89
C PRO A 55 -9.33 0.45 -5.88
N GLN A 56 -8.35 1.31 -5.57
CA GLN A 56 -7.99 2.48 -6.38
C GLN A 56 -6.57 2.29 -6.93
N LYS A 57 -6.25 2.99 -8.02
CA LYS A 57 -4.92 2.98 -8.63
C LYS A 57 -4.20 4.28 -8.27
N TRP A 58 -2.94 4.17 -7.82
CA TRP A 58 -2.09 5.32 -7.46
C TRP A 58 -2.07 6.40 -8.55
N GLN A 59 -1.80 5.99 -9.79
CA GLN A 59 -1.71 6.91 -10.94
C GLN A 59 -3.04 7.62 -11.26
N GLY A 60 -4.15 7.17 -10.68
CA GLY A 60 -5.46 7.83 -10.83
C GLY A 60 -5.66 9.05 -9.93
N ASN A 61 -4.77 9.30 -8.96
CA ASN A 61 -4.83 10.50 -8.12
C ASN A 61 -4.42 11.74 -8.92
N SER A 62 -5.12 12.85 -8.69
CA SER A 62 -4.75 14.18 -9.20
C SER A 62 -3.60 14.78 -8.38
N MET A 63 -2.90 15.78 -8.95
CA MET A 63 -1.86 16.51 -8.20
C MET A 63 -2.41 17.18 -6.94
N ASP A 64 -3.65 17.67 -6.98
CA ASP A 64 -4.31 18.29 -5.85
C ASP A 64 -4.60 17.31 -4.71
N GLU A 65 -4.76 16.02 -5.02
CA GLU A 65 -4.91 14.97 -4.01
C GLU A 65 -3.54 14.57 -3.45
N LEU A 66 -2.53 14.44 -4.30
CA LEU A 66 -1.17 14.07 -3.89
C LEU A 66 -0.50 15.15 -3.04
N ALA A 67 -0.73 16.44 -3.36
CA ALA A 67 -0.20 17.57 -2.59
C ALA A 67 -0.74 17.66 -1.14
N LYS A 68 -1.77 16.87 -0.80
CA LYS A 68 -2.31 16.76 0.57
C LYS A 68 -1.63 15.66 1.39
N LEU A 69 -0.73 14.88 0.78
CA LEU A 69 -0.04 13.78 1.44
C LEU A 69 1.34 14.22 1.90
N ASP A 70 1.66 13.96 3.16
CA ASP A 70 2.99 14.19 3.70
C ASP A 70 3.91 12.98 3.51
N VAL A 71 3.35 11.78 3.70
CA VAL A 71 4.08 10.51 3.70
C VAL A 71 3.32 9.46 2.90
N VAL A 72 4.04 8.70 2.09
CA VAL A 72 3.55 7.56 1.32
C VAL A 72 4.32 6.32 1.75
N LEU A 73 3.60 5.30 2.21
CA LEU A 73 4.18 3.99 2.54
C LEU A 73 3.93 2.99 1.41
N CYS A 74 5.01 2.44 0.87
CA CYS A 74 5.02 1.32 -0.07
C CYS A 74 5.36 0.03 0.69
N PHE A 75 4.81 -1.10 0.24
CA PHE A 75 4.98 -2.41 0.88
C PHE A 75 5.77 -3.42 0.06
N GLU A 76 6.34 -2.98 -1.07
CA GLU A 76 7.15 -3.79 -1.99
C GLU A 76 8.06 -2.84 -2.77
N ASP A 77 9.33 -3.20 -2.96
CA ASP A 77 10.32 -2.37 -3.65
C ASP A 77 9.88 -1.96 -5.06
N ARG A 78 9.26 -2.89 -5.79
CA ARG A 78 8.74 -2.60 -7.12
C ARG A 78 7.63 -1.54 -7.10
N ILE A 79 6.81 -1.52 -6.05
CA ILE A 79 5.74 -0.51 -5.89
C ILE A 79 6.36 0.84 -5.53
N PHE A 80 7.42 0.85 -4.72
CA PHE A 80 8.20 2.05 -4.45
C PHE A 80 8.72 2.67 -5.75
N ASP A 81 9.38 1.90 -6.61
CA ASP A 81 9.88 2.39 -7.90
C ASP A 81 8.76 2.95 -8.80
N ILE A 82 7.62 2.27 -8.87
CA ILE A 82 6.46 2.72 -9.66
C ILE A 82 5.89 4.05 -9.14
N VAL A 83 5.85 4.23 -7.81
CA VAL A 83 5.38 5.47 -7.18
C VAL A 83 6.38 6.60 -7.44
N MET A 84 7.67 6.32 -7.29
CA MET A 84 8.76 7.28 -7.55
C MET A 84 8.74 7.78 -8.99
N GLU A 85 8.66 6.86 -9.96
CA GLU A 85 8.61 7.20 -11.39
C GLU A 85 7.39 8.07 -11.71
N ASP A 86 6.20 7.69 -11.21
CA ASP A 86 4.97 8.46 -11.44
C ASP A 86 5.03 9.86 -10.82
N LEU A 87 5.61 10.02 -9.63
CA LEU A 87 5.78 11.33 -8.99
C LEU A 87 6.77 12.22 -9.77
N GLN A 88 7.88 11.65 -10.27
CA GLN A 88 8.88 12.39 -11.05
C GLN A 88 8.37 12.87 -12.42
N LEU A 89 7.44 12.13 -13.01
CA LEU A 89 6.83 12.49 -14.30
C LEU A 89 5.75 13.57 -14.18
N ARG A 90 5.29 13.88 -12.97
CA ARG A 90 4.28 14.89 -12.72
C ARG A 90 4.92 16.27 -12.58
N LYS A 91 4.19 17.30 -13.04
CA LYS A 91 4.62 18.68 -12.86
C LYS A 91 4.41 19.10 -11.40
N PRO A 92 5.45 19.57 -10.70
CA PRO A 92 5.31 20.05 -9.33
C PRO A 92 4.33 21.22 -9.25
N LYS A 93 3.50 21.24 -8.21
CA LYS A 93 2.51 22.29 -7.96
C LYS A 93 2.93 23.18 -6.81
N ASP A 94 3.25 22.59 -5.67
CA ASP A 94 3.53 23.26 -4.42
C ASP A 94 4.80 22.60 -3.88
N PHE A 95 5.96 23.27 -3.94
CA PHE A 95 7.32 22.78 -3.62
C PHE A 95 7.51 22.27 -2.16
N ARG A 96 6.57 21.48 -1.66
CA ARG A 96 6.53 20.78 -0.39
C ARG A 96 7.00 19.34 -0.66
N PRO A 97 7.82 18.76 0.23
CA PRO A 97 8.22 17.38 0.09
C PRO A 97 7.05 16.42 0.35
N ILE A 98 6.92 15.41 -0.49
CA ILE A 98 6.24 14.15 -0.20
C ILE A 98 7.30 13.10 0.13
N HIS A 99 7.18 12.47 1.29
CA HIS A 99 8.14 11.49 1.77
C HIS A 99 7.68 10.08 1.39
N VAL A 100 8.40 9.42 0.48
CA VAL A 100 8.08 8.04 0.07
C VAL A 100 9.00 7.10 0.84
N ILE A 101 8.41 6.11 1.53
CA ILE A 101 9.13 5.10 2.32
C ILE A 101 8.68 3.71 1.86
N CYS A 102 9.62 2.79 1.63
CA CYS A 102 9.32 1.38 1.40
C CYS A 102 9.60 0.56 2.67
N LEU A 103 8.57 -0.12 3.18
CA LEU A 103 8.69 -1.20 4.14
C LEU A 103 8.40 -2.50 3.39
N ASP A 104 9.44 -3.19 2.90
CA ASP A 104 9.25 -4.40 2.09
C ASP A 104 8.63 -5.54 2.92
N ILE A 105 7.43 -5.97 2.52
CA ILE A 105 6.65 -7.01 3.20
C ILE A 105 6.25 -8.06 2.17
N LYS A 106 6.55 -9.32 2.47
CA LYS A 106 6.13 -10.45 1.63
C LYS A 106 4.61 -10.45 1.48
N ASP A 107 4.14 -10.71 0.26
CA ASP A 107 2.72 -10.81 -0.06
C ASP A 107 2.12 -12.13 0.45
N THR A 108 1.99 -12.23 1.78
CA THR A 108 1.28 -13.31 2.46
C THR A 108 0.37 -12.74 3.54
N PRO A 109 -0.76 -13.41 3.88
CA PRO A 109 -1.64 -12.92 4.95
C PRO A 109 -0.94 -12.77 6.31
N LYS A 110 0.04 -13.63 6.61
CA LYS A 110 0.80 -13.59 7.86
C LYS A 110 1.71 -12.36 7.90
N ASP A 111 2.48 -12.16 6.84
CA ASP A 111 3.43 -11.06 6.75
C ASP A 111 2.70 -9.72 6.63
N ALA A 112 1.57 -9.64 5.92
CA ALA A 112 0.73 -8.44 5.85
C ALA A 112 0.20 -7.99 7.23
N LYS A 113 -0.13 -8.93 8.13
CA LYS A 113 -0.54 -8.59 9.50
C LYS A 113 0.60 -7.98 10.31
N ILE A 114 1.81 -8.53 10.16
CA ILE A 114 3.02 -8.01 10.83
C ILE A 114 3.38 -6.64 10.23
N GLY A 115 3.40 -6.54 8.91
CA GLY A 115 3.65 -5.31 8.16
C GLY A 115 2.68 -4.19 8.52
N GLY A 116 1.40 -4.49 8.69
CA GLY A 116 0.42 -3.50 9.16
C GLY A 116 0.72 -2.97 10.56
N SER A 117 1.21 -3.82 11.47
CA SER A 117 1.64 -3.38 12.80
C SER A 117 2.92 -2.55 12.75
N LEU A 118 3.89 -2.95 11.94
CA LEU A 118 5.14 -2.21 11.74
C LEU A 118 4.88 -0.84 11.11
N ALA A 119 4.03 -0.78 10.09
CA ALA A 119 3.63 0.46 9.45
C ALA A 119 2.93 1.40 10.46
N LEU A 120 2.05 0.87 11.31
CA LEU A 120 1.41 1.67 12.36
C LEU A 120 2.43 2.23 13.36
N ASP A 121 3.40 1.42 13.79
CA ASP A 121 4.46 1.87 14.69
C ASP A 121 5.31 2.97 14.05
N LEU A 122 5.68 2.80 12.77
CA LEU A 122 6.43 3.80 12.01
C LEU A 122 5.63 5.11 11.84
N CYS A 123 4.34 5.01 11.48
CA CYS A 123 3.47 6.18 11.36
C CYS A 123 3.34 6.94 12.68
N LYS A 124 3.24 6.24 13.82
CA LYS A 124 3.21 6.90 15.14
C LYS A 124 4.52 7.64 15.43
N LEU A 125 5.66 6.98 15.17
CA LEU A 125 6.97 7.60 15.35
C LEU A 125 7.12 8.87 14.50
N ILE A 126 6.69 8.83 13.24
CA ILE A 126 6.73 9.97 12.33
C ILE A 126 5.76 11.07 12.76
N ASN A 127 4.56 10.72 13.22
CA ASN A 127 3.54 11.69 13.64
C ASN A 127 3.95 12.48 14.90
N ASP A 128 4.86 11.96 15.71
CA ASP A 128 5.39 12.63 16.89
C ASP A 128 6.57 13.57 16.56
N LEU A 129 7.01 13.63 15.30
CA LEU A 129 8.09 14.53 14.87
C LEU A 129 7.59 15.99 14.82
N PRO A 130 8.39 16.95 15.32
CA PRO A 130 8.06 18.37 15.22
C PRO A 130 8.23 18.93 13.80
N ASP A 131 9.09 18.31 13.01
CA ASP A 131 9.38 18.64 11.61
C ASP A 131 9.65 17.34 10.83
N LEU A 132 8.96 17.18 9.69
CA LEU A 132 9.06 15.97 8.87
C LEU A 132 10.29 15.97 7.95
N GLU A 133 10.67 17.15 7.45
CA GLU A 133 11.73 17.28 6.44
C GLU A 133 13.08 16.87 7.03
N ASP A 134 13.38 17.38 8.22
CA ASP A 134 14.62 17.08 8.92
C ASP A 134 14.52 15.82 9.78
N GLY A 135 13.32 15.42 10.23
CA GLY A 135 13.12 14.38 11.27
C GLY A 135 12.89 12.95 10.77
N ILE A 136 12.39 12.77 9.55
CA ILE A 136 12.10 11.44 8.99
C ILE A 136 13.37 10.57 8.87
N PRO A 137 14.54 11.07 8.41
CA PRO A 137 15.75 10.27 8.33
C PRO A 137 16.16 9.63 9.68
N GLN A 138 16.13 10.39 10.78
CA GLN A 138 16.51 9.87 12.10
C GLN A 138 15.43 8.95 12.67
N ALA A 139 14.15 9.21 12.37
CA ALA A 139 13.06 8.31 12.71
C ALA A 139 13.23 6.94 12.02
N ILE A 140 13.62 6.94 10.74
CA ILE A 140 13.94 5.73 9.98
C ILE A 140 15.12 5.00 10.62
N ASP A 141 16.25 5.66 10.88
CA ASP A 141 17.41 5.03 11.51
C ASP A 141 17.08 4.38 12.87
N THR A 142 16.28 5.08 13.67
CA THR A 142 15.79 4.59 14.96
C THR A 142 14.92 3.36 14.77
N PHE A 143 13.97 3.41 13.82
CA PHE A 143 13.05 2.32 13.53
C PHE A 143 13.77 1.08 13.00
N GLU A 144 14.70 1.25 12.04
CA GLU A 144 15.53 0.19 11.50
C GLU A 144 16.34 -0.51 12.58
N THR A 145 16.95 0.25 13.50
CA THR A 145 17.72 -0.29 14.62
C THR A 145 16.83 -1.07 15.58
N GLN A 146 15.67 -0.52 15.95
CA GLN A 146 14.75 -1.15 16.90
C GLN A 146 14.10 -2.41 16.35
N LYS A 147 13.74 -2.40 15.06
CA LYS A 147 12.99 -3.49 14.40
C LYS A 147 13.90 -4.46 13.64
N GLN A 148 15.19 -4.18 13.53
CA GLN A 148 16.19 -5.00 12.82
C GLN A 148 15.78 -5.27 11.37
N LEU A 149 15.41 -4.21 10.66
CA LEU A 149 15.00 -4.22 9.25
C LEU A 149 15.57 -3.03 8.50
N LYS A 150 15.38 -3.01 7.17
CA LYS A 150 15.78 -1.90 6.31
C LYS A 150 14.58 -1.32 5.58
N LEU A 151 14.57 0.01 5.44
CA LEU A 151 13.58 0.79 4.72
C LEU A 151 14.25 1.47 3.52
N LEU A 152 13.53 1.58 2.41
CA LEU A 152 13.91 2.55 1.37
C LEU A 152 13.24 3.88 1.68
N TYR A 153 13.91 4.98 1.35
CA TYR A 153 13.38 6.32 1.59
C TYR A 153 13.84 7.30 0.52
N ALA A 154 12.91 8.12 0.05
CA ALA A 154 13.20 9.27 -0.79
C ALA A 154 12.18 10.40 -0.57
N PRO A 155 12.62 11.64 -0.32
CA PRO A 155 11.77 12.81 -0.44
C PRO A 155 11.67 13.25 -1.91
N LEU A 156 10.48 13.63 -2.38
CA LEU A 156 10.27 14.31 -3.67
C LEU A 156 9.51 15.60 -3.48
N TYR A 157 9.83 16.60 -4.28
CA TYR A 157 9.12 17.88 -4.29
C TYR A 157 8.14 17.87 -5.46
N ILE A 158 6.84 17.90 -5.14
CA ILE A 158 5.74 17.79 -6.11
C ILE A 158 4.84 19.01 -6.14
#